data_AF-A0A4Y1WUF9-F1
#
_entry.id   AF-A0A4Y1WUF9-F1
#
_cell.length_a   1.000
_cell.length_b   1.000
_cell.length_c   1.000
_cell.angle_alpha   90.00
_cell.angle_beta   90.00
_cell.angle_gamma   90.00
#
_symmetry.space_group_name_H-M   'P 1'
#
loop_
_entity.id
_entity.type
_entity.pdbx_description
1 polymer ?
#
loop_
_entity_poly.entity_id
_entity_poly.type
_entity_poly.pdbx_seq_one_letter_code
_entity_poly.pdbx_strand_id
1 'polypeptide(L)'
;MKTIKTIIVLLAAALLAWALPWCYAFVCSEPQESPLTLYSCVTHDFATFSFEGHDDAAGYDPAGNPYTERQFDSIMPTVFTRRLAEEGRLPERIDGIPFDAREVELSNFVFRASPSELNRPQIGLYQLLESAPGREGFRTPDDVFRITERGIEFVKMADNRIDAEKSERFDRVMKKKGFVFPARRIAGNASTYKHYDNGYLLLDATGTPFQMKQLCGRPFVRRIERPDSVTFTHAFVTEFPDKRLLGFLGDDRGGIHALEADYSLHCLPLHPVDLRRERLIVVGDCFYWTAITERQGFERLTAVNARDYSLAAEHETDFPAPKWEQTRKYLFPFRLVFTASSDKYIKPRLRDFSYLALGLNTLLAAGWAVYSMKKRRCRTIRALGILVLGIYLLIPLLLTDRE
;
A
#
# COMPACT_ATOMS: atom_id res chain seq x y z
N MET A 1 21.10 -38.34 22.68
CA MET A 1 20.02 -38.89 21.82
C MET A 1 18.61 -38.40 22.17
N LYS A 2 18.12 -38.51 23.42
CA LYS A 2 16.73 -38.09 23.77
C LYS A 2 16.44 -36.60 23.51
N THR A 3 17.36 -35.71 23.88
CA THR A 3 17.23 -34.26 23.64
C THR A 3 17.20 -33.90 22.16
N ILE A 4 18.03 -34.58 21.35
CA ILE A 4 18.09 -34.40 19.89
C ILE A 4 16.75 -34.83 19.26
N LYS A 5 16.20 -35.98 19.65
CA LYS A 5 14.88 -36.43 19.16
C LYS A 5 13.77 -35.43 19.49
N THR A 6 13.76 -34.86 20.70
CA THR A 6 12.78 -33.83 21.07
C THR A 6 12.92 -32.55 20.27
N ILE A 7 14.15 -32.08 20.04
CA ILE A 7 14.41 -30.87 19.24
C ILE A 7 13.93 -31.08 17.79
N ILE A 8 14.22 -32.24 17.20
CA ILE A 8 13.76 -32.57 15.84
C ILE A 8 12.22 -32.56 15.76
N VAL A 9 11.53 -33.15 16.74
CA VAL A 9 10.05 -33.16 16.78
C VAL A 9 9.48 -31.75 16.86
N LEU A 10 10.06 -30.88 17.70
CA LEU A 10 9.60 -29.49 17.83
C LEU A 10 9.92 -28.65 16.58
N LEU A 11 11.08 -28.86 15.97
CA LEU A 11 11.45 -28.21 14.71
C LEU A 11 10.50 -28.63 13.57
N ALA A 12 10.20 -29.92 13.47
CA ALA A 12 9.24 -30.44 12.51
C ALA A 12 7.84 -29.88 12.74
N ALA A 13 7.39 -29.77 14.00
CA ALA A 13 6.11 -29.14 14.32
C ALA A 13 6.07 -27.66 13.92
N ALA A 14 7.15 -26.90 14.14
CA ALA A 14 7.25 -25.51 13.69
C ALA A 14 7.23 -25.39 12.16
N LEU A 15 7.92 -26.29 11.45
CA LEU A 15 7.91 -26.33 9.98
C LEU A 15 6.52 -26.68 9.44
N LEU A 16 5.81 -27.63 10.07
CA LEU A 16 4.44 -27.98 9.71
C LEU A 16 3.44 -26.86 10.01
N ALA A 17 3.64 -26.08 11.08
CA ALA A 17 2.82 -24.92 11.39
C ALA A 17 2.94 -23.79 10.35
N TRP A 18 4.02 -23.80 9.56
CA TRP A 18 4.19 -22.93 8.40
C TRP A 18 3.69 -23.61 7.11
N ALA A 19 4.15 -24.84 6.84
CA ALA A 19 3.93 -25.51 5.56
C ALA A 19 2.51 -26.06 5.36
N LEU A 20 1.88 -26.67 6.37
CA LEU A 20 0.55 -27.28 6.20
C LEU A 20 -0.54 -26.25 5.88
N PRO A 21 -0.66 -25.11 6.62
CA PRO A 21 -1.62 -24.07 6.25
C PRO A 21 -1.35 -23.50 4.87
N TRP A 22 -0.08 -23.37 4.48
CA TRP A 22 0.30 -22.87 3.16
C TRP A 22 -0.11 -23.85 2.05
N CYS A 23 0.19 -25.15 2.19
CA CYS A 23 -0.25 -26.17 1.23
C CYS A 23 -1.77 -26.26 1.14
N TYR A 24 -2.47 -26.17 2.28
CA TYR A 24 -3.93 -26.16 2.31
C TYR A 24 -4.49 -24.94 1.55
N ALA A 25 -3.94 -23.75 1.81
CA ALA A 25 -4.31 -22.55 1.07
C ALA A 25 -4.03 -22.74 -0.43
N PHE A 26 -2.85 -23.22 -0.82
CA PHE A 26 -2.48 -23.43 -2.22
C PHE A 26 -3.43 -24.39 -2.97
N VAL A 27 -3.92 -25.44 -2.31
CA VAL A 27 -4.82 -26.43 -2.93
C VAL A 27 -6.27 -25.96 -2.94
N CYS A 28 -6.70 -25.22 -1.91
CA CYS A 28 -8.11 -24.85 -1.72
C CYS A 28 -8.42 -23.39 -2.05
N SER A 29 -7.41 -22.57 -2.40
CA SER A 29 -7.62 -21.18 -2.77
C SER A 29 -8.25 -21.09 -4.14
N GLU A 30 -9.36 -20.39 -4.21
CA GLU A 30 -9.90 -19.86 -5.45
C GLU A 30 -9.27 -18.47 -5.69
N PRO A 31 -8.96 -18.10 -6.95
CA PRO A 31 -8.57 -16.73 -7.28
C PRO A 31 -9.69 -15.80 -6.81
N GLN A 32 -9.36 -14.86 -5.92
CA GLN A 32 -10.24 -13.77 -5.55
C GLN A 32 -9.51 -12.50 -5.92
N GLU A 33 -9.66 -12.07 -7.17
CA GLU A 33 -9.24 -10.73 -7.57
C GLU A 33 -10.29 -9.75 -7.06
N SER A 34 -9.86 -8.72 -6.32
CA SER A 34 -10.71 -7.54 -6.14
C SER A 34 -10.76 -6.86 -7.51
N PRO A 35 -11.94 -6.83 -8.16
CA PRO A 35 -12.04 -6.27 -9.49
C PRO A 35 -11.82 -4.76 -9.39
N LEU A 36 -11.08 -4.20 -10.35
CA LEU A 36 -10.86 -2.77 -10.42
C LEU A 36 -12.22 -2.09 -10.68
N THR A 37 -12.64 -1.21 -9.79
CA THR A 37 -13.88 -0.45 -9.95
C THR A 37 -13.54 1.04 -9.99
N LEU A 38 -14.01 1.73 -11.03
CA LEU A 38 -13.76 3.16 -11.24
C LEU A 38 -15.07 3.92 -11.47
N TYR A 39 -15.10 5.19 -11.11
CA TYR A 39 -16.24 6.06 -11.36
C TYR A 39 -16.31 6.49 -12.82
N SER A 40 -17.48 6.34 -13.44
CA SER A 40 -17.74 6.81 -14.80
C SER A 40 -18.23 8.25 -14.78
N CYS A 41 -17.52 9.11 -15.51
CA CYS A 41 -17.93 10.48 -15.78
C CYS A 41 -19.14 10.60 -16.72
N VAL A 42 -19.58 9.50 -17.34
CA VAL A 42 -20.73 9.49 -18.27
C VAL A 42 -21.99 9.03 -17.55
N THR A 43 -21.94 7.88 -16.87
CA THR A 43 -23.10 7.33 -16.15
C THR A 43 -23.29 7.92 -14.76
N HIS A 44 -22.28 8.63 -14.25
CA HIS A 44 -22.25 9.15 -12.87
C HIS A 44 -22.38 8.05 -11.82
N ASP A 45 -21.87 6.85 -12.13
CA ASP A 45 -21.90 5.69 -11.26
C ASP A 45 -20.61 4.87 -11.39
N PHE A 46 -20.40 3.94 -10.47
CA PHE A 46 -19.23 3.06 -10.50
C PHE A 46 -19.35 1.97 -11.58
N ALA A 47 -18.23 1.65 -12.21
CA ALA A 47 -18.13 0.61 -13.23
C ALA A 47 -16.98 -0.35 -12.88
N THR A 48 -17.30 -1.63 -12.79
CA THR A 48 -16.39 -2.70 -12.38
C THR A 48 -15.82 -3.39 -13.61
N PHE A 49 -14.50 -3.42 -13.74
CA PHE A 49 -13.80 -4.06 -14.85
C PHE A 49 -13.89 -5.58 -14.74
N SER A 50 -14.20 -6.24 -15.86
CA SER A 50 -14.12 -7.69 -15.96
C SER A 50 -12.76 -8.08 -16.56
N PHE A 51 -12.01 -8.91 -15.84
CA PHE A 51 -10.73 -9.46 -16.31
C PHE A 51 -10.84 -10.94 -16.72
N GLU A 52 -11.95 -11.60 -16.41
CA GLU A 52 -12.20 -13.00 -16.76
C GLU A 52 -13.06 -13.10 -18.02
N GLY A 53 -12.51 -13.72 -19.07
CA GLY A 53 -13.18 -13.98 -20.35
C GLY A 53 -14.25 -15.08 -20.28
N HIS A 54 -14.95 -15.22 -19.16
CA HIS A 54 -15.97 -16.25 -18.97
C HIS A 54 -17.34 -15.86 -19.56
N ASP A 55 -17.67 -14.57 -19.64
CA ASP A 55 -19.02 -14.09 -20.01
C ASP A 55 -19.05 -13.07 -21.18
N ASP A 56 -17.98 -12.90 -21.98
CA ASP A 56 -17.84 -11.87 -23.04
C ASP A 56 -18.11 -10.41 -22.59
N ALA A 57 -18.37 -10.19 -21.30
CA ALA A 57 -18.62 -8.89 -20.70
C ALA A 57 -17.29 -8.17 -20.41
N ALA A 58 -17.21 -6.90 -20.80
CA ALA A 58 -16.03 -6.07 -20.51
C ALA A 58 -16.06 -5.47 -19.09
N GLY A 59 -17.25 -5.41 -18.49
CA GLY A 59 -17.43 -4.95 -17.13
C GLY A 59 -18.90 -4.97 -16.71
N TYR A 60 -19.17 -4.53 -15.50
CA TYR A 60 -20.49 -4.56 -14.89
C TYR A 60 -20.81 -3.21 -14.23
N ASP A 61 -22.09 -2.85 -14.21
CA ASP A 61 -22.60 -1.78 -13.34
C ASP A 61 -22.70 -2.26 -11.88
N PRO A 62 -23.02 -1.38 -10.92
CA PRO A 62 -23.12 -1.75 -9.50
C PRO A 62 -24.29 -2.70 -9.19
N ALA A 63 -25.28 -2.78 -10.10
CA ALA A 63 -26.38 -3.74 -10.01
C ALA A 63 -26.02 -5.13 -10.58
N GLY A 64 -24.82 -5.28 -11.16
CA GLY A 64 -24.34 -6.51 -11.77
C GLY A 64 -24.80 -6.73 -13.21
N ASN A 65 -25.34 -5.71 -13.88
CA ASN A 65 -25.70 -5.82 -15.29
C ASN A 65 -24.42 -5.75 -16.15
N PRO A 66 -24.24 -6.65 -17.12
CA PRO A 66 -23.05 -6.67 -17.96
C PRO A 66 -23.07 -5.58 -19.02
N TYR A 67 -21.89 -5.03 -19.29
CA TYR A 67 -21.62 -4.19 -20.46
C TYR A 67 -20.85 -4.97 -21.51
N THR A 68 -21.27 -4.82 -22.77
CA THR A 68 -20.43 -5.20 -23.91
C THR A 68 -19.19 -4.30 -23.97
N GLU A 69 -18.10 -4.78 -24.59
CA GLU A 69 -16.87 -3.97 -24.77
C GLU A 69 -17.17 -2.60 -25.37
N ARG A 70 -17.99 -2.58 -26.43
CA ARG A 70 -18.39 -1.34 -27.11
C ARG A 70 -19.11 -0.35 -26.18
N GLN A 71 -19.96 -0.84 -25.28
CA GLN A 71 -20.67 -0.01 -24.31
C GLN A 71 -19.73 0.47 -23.20
N PHE A 72 -18.91 -0.46 -22.68
CA PHE A 72 -17.98 -0.18 -21.59
C PHE A 72 -16.98 0.91 -21.97
N ASP A 73 -16.45 0.85 -23.20
CA ASP A 73 -15.57 1.89 -23.75
C ASP A 73 -16.24 3.28 -23.72
N SER A 74 -17.53 3.36 -24.05
CA SER A 74 -18.26 4.63 -24.10
C SER A 74 -18.63 5.21 -22.74
N ILE A 75 -18.79 4.37 -21.71
CA ILE A 75 -19.04 4.85 -20.35
C ILE A 75 -17.73 5.21 -19.63
N MET A 76 -16.59 4.68 -20.07
CA MET A 76 -15.27 4.99 -19.52
C MET A 76 -14.39 5.72 -20.55
N PRO A 77 -14.82 6.87 -21.10
CA PRO A 77 -14.12 7.50 -22.21
C PRO A 77 -12.73 8.01 -21.82
N THR A 78 -12.46 8.31 -20.55
CA THR A 78 -11.14 8.74 -20.10
C THR A 78 -10.12 7.62 -20.02
N VAL A 79 -10.57 6.38 -19.78
CA VAL A 79 -9.74 5.17 -19.77
C VAL A 79 -9.48 4.69 -21.20
N PHE A 80 -10.50 4.67 -22.04
CA PHE A 80 -10.44 4.14 -23.41
C PHE A 80 -10.31 5.23 -24.48
N THR A 81 -9.77 6.40 -24.11
CA THR A 81 -9.64 7.59 -24.97
C THR A 81 -9.09 7.25 -26.36
N ARG A 82 -7.96 6.51 -26.41
CA ARG A 82 -7.30 6.16 -27.67
C ARG A 82 -8.19 5.31 -28.59
N ARG A 83 -8.84 4.29 -28.04
CA ARG A 83 -9.70 3.38 -28.80
C ARG A 83 -10.94 4.11 -29.33
N LEU A 84 -11.58 4.94 -28.50
CA LEU A 84 -12.70 5.77 -28.94
C LEU A 84 -12.29 6.79 -29.99
N ALA A 85 -11.08 7.33 -29.92
CA ALA A 85 -10.55 8.24 -30.94
C ALA A 85 -10.38 7.54 -32.29
N GLU A 86 -9.79 6.34 -32.31
CA GLU A 86 -9.61 5.51 -33.50
C GLU A 86 -10.96 5.15 -34.15
N GLU A 87 -12.00 4.95 -33.35
CA GLU A 87 -13.36 4.65 -33.83
C GLU A 87 -14.22 5.89 -34.13
N GLY A 88 -13.74 7.10 -33.87
CA GLY A 88 -14.51 8.35 -34.05
C GLY A 88 -15.70 8.47 -33.10
N ARG A 89 -15.60 7.92 -31.88
CA ARG A 89 -16.68 7.83 -30.88
C ARG A 89 -16.39 8.59 -29.59
N LEU A 90 -15.41 9.49 -29.61
CA LEU A 90 -15.17 10.38 -28.47
C LEU A 90 -16.41 11.24 -28.21
N PRO A 91 -16.81 11.41 -26.94
CA PRO A 91 -17.90 12.34 -26.61
C PRO A 91 -17.47 13.76 -26.99
N GLU A 92 -18.42 14.60 -27.41
CA GLU A 92 -18.11 16.02 -27.67
C GLU A 92 -17.93 16.79 -26.36
N ARG A 93 -18.72 16.43 -25.33
CA ARG A 93 -18.72 17.08 -24.01
C ARG A 93 -19.05 16.08 -22.91
N ILE A 94 -18.51 16.33 -21.73
CA ILE A 94 -18.86 15.65 -20.46
C ILE A 94 -19.14 16.76 -19.44
N ASP A 95 -20.26 16.70 -18.73
CA ASP A 95 -20.68 17.71 -17.74
C ASP A 95 -20.65 19.16 -18.26
N GLY A 96 -20.98 19.34 -19.55
CA GLY A 96 -20.93 20.64 -20.21
C GLY A 96 -19.53 21.15 -20.53
N ILE A 97 -18.49 20.34 -20.36
CA ILE A 97 -17.10 20.69 -20.67
C ILE A 97 -16.70 20.01 -21.99
N PRO A 98 -16.07 20.71 -22.94
CA PRO A 98 -15.53 20.08 -24.14
C PRO A 98 -14.56 18.96 -23.80
N PHE A 99 -14.72 17.81 -24.46
CA PHE A 99 -13.80 16.70 -24.26
C PHE A 99 -12.54 16.91 -25.12
N ASP A 100 -11.38 17.05 -24.46
CA ASP A 100 -10.08 17.08 -25.14
C ASP A 100 -9.26 15.84 -24.75
N ALA A 101 -9.08 14.94 -25.72
CA ALA A 101 -8.32 13.70 -25.54
C ALA A 101 -6.90 13.94 -25.01
N ARG A 102 -6.26 15.04 -25.41
CA ARG A 102 -4.90 15.38 -24.95
C ARG A 102 -4.89 15.83 -23.51
N GLU A 103 -5.90 16.61 -23.09
CA GLU A 103 -6.05 17.01 -21.69
C GLU A 103 -6.29 15.79 -20.81
N VAL A 104 -7.17 14.89 -21.24
CA VAL A 104 -7.43 13.62 -20.55
C VAL A 104 -6.14 12.82 -20.36
N GLU A 105 -5.38 12.58 -21.43
CA GLU A 105 -4.11 11.82 -21.36
C GLU A 105 -3.10 12.44 -20.39
N LEU A 106 -3.02 13.78 -20.32
CA LEU A 106 -2.11 14.48 -19.41
C LEU A 106 -2.60 14.46 -17.95
N SER A 107 -3.91 14.52 -17.74
CA SER A 107 -4.56 14.55 -16.43
C SER A 107 -4.69 13.16 -15.79
N ASN A 108 -4.64 12.09 -16.58
CA ASN A 108 -4.76 10.74 -16.08
C ASN A 108 -3.58 10.39 -15.16
N PHE A 109 -3.87 10.02 -13.91
CA PHE A 109 -2.87 9.59 -12.96
C PHE A 109 -3.34 8.43 -12.08
N VAL A 110 -2.37 7.70 -11.53
CA VAL A 110 -2.61 6.74 -10.46
C VAL A 110 -1.64 6.99 -9.32
N PHE A 111 -2.20 7.33 -8.17
CA PHE A 111 -1.50 7.42 -6.90
C PHE A 111 -1.75 6.16 -6.07
N ARG A 112 -0.71 5.69 -5.36
CA ARG A 112 -0.81 4.54 -4.46
C ARG A 112 -0.04 4.83 -3.18
N ALA A 113 -0.70 4.62 -2.04
CA ALA A 113 -0.09 4.56 -0.73
C ALA A 113 -0.38 3.20 -0.10
N SER A 114 0.67 2.40 0.11
CA SER A 114 0.54 1.06 0.70
C SER A 114 1.15 0.99 2.10
N PRO A 115 0.51 0.27 3.04
CA PRO A 115 1.07 0.00 4.36
C PRO A 115 2.48 -0.58 4.32
N SER A 116 2.73 -1.49 3.37
CA SER A 116 4.03 -2.15 3.20
C SER A 116 5.17 -1.17 2.91
N GLU A 117 4.90 -0.10 2.16
CA GLU A 117 5.89 0.92 1.82
C GLU A 117 6.09 1.94 2.92
N LEU A 118 5.04 2.23 3.69
CA LEU A 118 5.08 3.17 4.80
C LEU A 118 5.71 2.58 6.06
N ASN A 119 5.52 1.28 6.29
CA ASN A 119 6.04 0.55 7.44
C ASN A 119 7.39 -0.14 7.17
N ARG A 120 8.04 0.18 6.04
CA ARG A 120 9.39 -0.33 5.76
C ARG A 120 10.45 0.42 6.57
N PRO A 121 11.59 -0.21 6.88
CA PRO A 121 12.77 0.49 7.37
C PRO A 121 13.15 1.62 6.41
N GLN A 122 13.26 2.85 6.92
CA GLN A 122 13.73 3.97 6.14
C GLN A 122 15.25 4.09 6.27
N ILE A 123 15.94 4.02 5.13
CA ILE A 123 17.36 4.37 5.05
C ILE A 123 17.40 5.89 5.05
N GLY A 124 17.92 6.50 6.12
CA GLY A 124 17.93 7.95 6.32
C GLY A 124 18.89 8.72 5.40
N LEU A 125 19.09 8.27 4.16
CA LEU A 125 19.96 8.86 3.14
C LEU A 125 19.14 9.03 1.85
N TYR A 126 19.18 10.21 1.26
CA TYR A 126 18.34 10.61 0.13
C TYR A 126 19.17 11.32 -0.93
N GLN A 127 18.76 11.28 -2.20
CA GLN A 127 19.46 11.97 -3.28
C GLN A 127 18.72 13.25 -3.66
N LEU A 128 19.39 14.39 -3.66
CA LEU A 128 18.78 15.64 -4.12
C LEU A 128 19.17 15.91 -5.58
N LEU A 129 18.22 15.71 -6.49
CA LEU A 129 18.40 16.02 -7.91
C LEU A 129 18.40 17.54 -8.13
N GLU A 130 19.03 17.97 -9.22
CA GLU A 130 18.89 19.32 -9.75
C GLU A 130 17.52 19.44 -10.44
N SER A 131 16.63 20.26 -9.90
CA SER A 131 15.24 20.33 -10.35
C SER A 131 15.06 21.09 -11.66
N ALA A 132 16.06 21.91 -12.06
CA ALA A 132 16.14 22.57 -13.35
C ALA A 132 17.36 22.04 -14.12
N PRO A 133 17.36 20.76 -14.56
CA PRO A 133 18.47 20.22 -15.29
C PRO A 133 18.61 20.96 -16.63
N GLY A 134 19.86 21.17 -17.05
CA GLY A 134 20.13 21.67 -18.40
C GLY A 134 19.80 20.63 -19.48
N ARG A 135 20.39 20.78 -20.67
CA ARG A 135 20.18 19.87 -21.81
C ARG A 135 20.53 18.41 -21.52
N GLU A 136 21.34 18.16 -20.50
CA GLU A 136 21.83 16.83 -20.13
C GLU A 136 20.81 16.02 -19.32
N GLY A 137 19.67 16.61 -18.92
CA GLY A 137 18.63 15.95 -18.16
C GLY A 137 19.01 15.68 -16.70
N PHE A 138 18.20 14.88 -16.01
CA PHE A 138 18.45 14.53 -14.60
C PHE A 138 19.64 13.59 -14.45
N ARG A 139 20.53 13.94 -13.52
CA ARG A 139 21.71 13.14 -13.18
C ARG A 139 21.67 12.74 -11.71
N THR A 140 22.17 11.54 -11.44
CA THR A 140 22.45 11.10 -10.07
C THR A 140 23.49 12.05 -9.46
N PRO A 141 23.25 12.62 -8.27
CA PRO A 141 24.21 13.48 -7.60
C PRO A 141 25.40 12.67 -7.07
N ASP A 142 26.54 13.33 -6.83
CA ASP A 142 27.72 12.73 -6.19
C ASP A 142 27.62 12.68 -4.65
N ASP A 143 26.55 13.25 -4.11
CA ASP A 143 26.24 13.30 -2.68
C ASP A 143 24.84 12.77 -2.37
N VAL A 144 24.67 12.32 -1.13
CA VAL A 144 23.37 12.04 -0.50
C VAL A 144 23.16 13.01 0.64
N PHE A 145 21.92 13.34 0.96
CA PHE A 145 21.58 14.13 2.13
C PHE A 145 20.87 13.30 3.20
N ARG A 146 21.02 13.75 4.45
CA ARG A 146 20.24 13.31 5.60
C ARG A 146 19.80 14.52 6.41
N ILE A 147 18.67 14.39 7.10
CA ILE A 147 18.21 15.42 8.03
C ILE A 147 18.30 14.85 9.44
N THR A 148 19.12 15.48 10.27
CA THR A 148 19.36 15.10 11.67
C THR A 148 18.64 16.06 12.62
N GLU A 149 18.77 15.85 13.93
CA GLU A 149 18.28 16.79 14.94
C GLU A 149 19.01 18.15 14.88
N ARG A 150 20.23 18.20 14.35
CA ARG A 150 21.07 19.41 14.33
C ARG A 150 20.91 20.23 13.05
N GLY A 151 20.48 19.59 11.96
CA GLY A 151 20.40 20.20 10.64
C GLY A 151 20.44 19.18 9.51
N ILE A 152 20.43 19.69 8.29
CA ILE A 152 20.64 18.91 7.06
C ILE A 152 22.13 18.78 6.77
N GLU A 153 22.55 17.58 6.39
CA GLU A 153 23.93 17.26 6.02
C GLU A 153 23.96 16.57 4.66
N PHE A 154 24.86 17.01 3.78
CA PHE A 154 25.19 16.34 2.53
C PHE A 154 26.49 15.56 2.71
N VAL A 155 26.49 14.29 2.32
CA VAL A 155 27.60 13.35 2.45
C VAL A 155 28.01 12.92 1.05
N LYS A 156 29.28 13.17 0.69
CA LYS A 156 29.85 12.75 -0.59
C LYS A 156 29.96 11.23 -0.64
N MET A 157 29.46 10.62 -1.71
CA MET A 157 29.44 9.17 -1.84
C MET A 157 30.84 8.57 -2.06
N ALA A 158 31.76 9.35 -2.64
CA ALA A 158 33.11 8.89 -2.96
C ALA A 158 33.99 8.59 -1.73
N ASP A 159 33.88 9.42 -0.68
CA ASP A 159 34.78 9.37 0.48
C ASP A 159 34.07 9.45 1.84
N ASN A 160 32.74 9.45 1.85
CA ASN A 160 31.88 9.58 3.04
C ASN A 160 32.13 10.84 3.87
N ARG A 161 32.70 11.90 3.27
CA ARG A 161 32.88 13.18 3.95
C ARG A 161 31.66 14.07 3.82
N ILE A 162 31.42 14.89 4.84
CA ILE A 162 30.37 15.91 4.80
C ILE A 162 30.80 17.04 3.87
N ASP A 163 29.94 17.42 2.93
CA ASP A 163 30.06 18.65 2.17
C ASP A 163 29.58 19.83 3.04
N ALA A 164 30.50 20.43 3.79
CA ALA A 164 30.18 21.46 4.77
C ALA A 164 29.53 22.69 4.13
N GLU A 165 30.00 23.11 2.95
CA GLU A 165 29.50 24.30 2.27
C GLU A 165 28.05 24.10 1.77
N LYS A 166 27.77 22.96 1.12
CA LYS A 166 26.42 22.63 0.66
C LYS A 166 25.47 22.44 1.85
N SER A 167 25.92 21.75 2.89
CA SER A 167 25.14 21.51 4.12
C SER A 167 24.75 22.82 4.79
N GLU A 168 25.71 23.72 5.04
CA GLU A 168 25.44 25.02 5.67
C GLU A 168 24.48 25.87 4.84
N ARG A 169 24.65 25.86 3.51
CA ARG A 169 23.79 26.62 2.59
C ARG A 169 22.33 26.19 2.66
N PHE A 170 22.06 24.89 2.65
CA PHE A 170 20.70 24.35 2.79
C PHE A 170 20.15 24.57 4.20
N ASP A 171 20.95 24.27 5.23
CA ASP A 171 20.55 24.41 6.64
C ASP A 171 20.13 25.85 6.97
N ARG A 172 20.90 26.85 6.53
CA ARG A 172 20.59 28.26 6.71
C ARG A 172 19.24 28.64 6.10
N VAL A 173 18.93 28.14 4.91
CA VAL A 173 17.69 28.46 4.19
C VAL A 173 16.50 27.76 4.85
N MET A 174 16.65 26.50 5.26
CA MET A 174 15.63 25.78 6.02
C MET A 174 15.28 26.51 7.33
N LYS A 175 16.30 26.88 8.12
CA LYS A 175 16.13 27.65 9.37
C LYS A 175 15.47 29.01 9.12
N LYS A 176 15.92 29.74 8.09
CA LYS A 176 15.32 31.03 7.70
C LYS A 176 13.84 30.91 7.34
N LYS A 177 13.42 29.77 6.77
CA LYS A 177 12.01 29.48 6.44
C LYS A 177 11.22 28.91 7.62
N GLY A 178 11.84 28.75 8.79
CA GLY A 178 11.20 28.29 10.02
C GLY A 178 11.06 26.78 10.12
N PHE A 179 11.88 26.00 9.41
CA PHE A 179 11.88 24.54 9.52
C PHE A 179 12.39 24.10 10.90
N VAL A 180 11.64 23.21 11.57
CA VAL A 180 12.03 22.66 12.88
C VAL A 180 12.59 21.24 12.71
N PHE A 181 13.86 21.04 13.07
CA PHE A 181 14.53 19.74 13.01
C PHE A 181 14.16 18.83 14.19
N PRO A 182 14.25 17.49 14.04
CA PRO A 182 14.53 16.74 12.80
C PRO A 182 13.30 16.64 11.88
N ALA A 183 13.51 16.22 10.62
CA ALA A 183 12.40 15.89 9.73
C ALA A 183 11.69 14.61 10.21
N ARG A 184 10.36 14.66 10.40
CA ARG A 184 9.53 13.49 10.67
C ARG A 184 9.33 12.63 9.43
N ARG A 185 9.21 13.27 8.26
CA ARG A 185 9.06 12.61 6.96
C ARG A 185 9.81 13.35 5.87
N ILE A 186 10.38 12.56 4.96
CA ILE A 186 11.10 13.01 3.77
C ILE A 186 10.55 12.19 2.61
N ALA A 187 9.74 12.83 1.76
CA ALA A 187 9.09 12.20 0.62
C ALA A 187 9.62 12.82 -0.66
N GLY A 188 10.25 12.01 -1.51
CA GLY A 188 10.85 12.46 -2.76
C GLY A 188 10.96 11.32 -3.76
N ASN A 189 11.10 11.67 -5.04
CA ASN A 189 11.40 10.73 -6.10
C ASN A 189 12.81 10.99 -6.64
N ALA A 190 13.73 10.06 -6.38
CA ALA A 190 15.11 10.15 -6.84
C ALA A 190 15.34 9.58 -8.26
N SER A 191 14.29 9.17 -8.97
CA SER A 191 14.41 8.65 -10.33
C SER A 191 14.90 9.74 -11.30
N THR A 192 15.86 9.40 -12.14
CA THR A 192 16.34 10.26 -13.24
C THR A 192 15.49 10.14 -14.51
N TYR A 193 14.54 9.20 -14.56
CA TYR A 193 13.65 8.98 -15.71
C TYR A 193 12.43 9.90 -15.74
N LYS A 194 12.23 10.73 -14.72
CA LYS A 194 11.09 11.64 -14.66
C LYS A 194 11.23 12.81 -15.65
N HIS A 195 10.10 13.38 -16.04
CA HIS A 195 10.06 14.50 -16.97
C HIS A 195 10.34 15.86 -16.31
N TYR A 196 10.05 15.99 -15.01
CA TYR A 196 10.31 17.18 -14.21
C TYR A 196 10.47 16.76 -12.74
N ASP A 197 11.03 17.66 -11.90
CA ASP A 197 11.31 17.37 -10.49
C ASP A 197 10.50 18.26 -9.56
N ASN A 198 9.70 17.62 -8.71
CA ASN A 198 9.03 18.30 -7.59
C ASN A 198 9.86 18.33 -6.29
N GLY A 199 11.08 17.79 -6.34
CA GLY A 199 12.01 17.63 -5.24
C GLY A 199 11.37 16.84 -4.13
N TYR A 200 11.40 17.41 -2.93
CA TYR A 200 10.98 16.76 -1.70
C TYR A 200 9.85 17.51 -1.03
N LEU A 201 8.84 16.76 -0.58
CA LEU A 201 7.94 17.18 0.49
C LEU A 201 8.51 16.69 1.81
N LEU A 202 8.72 17.63 2.72
CA LEU A 202 9.27 17.39 4.05
C LEU A 202 8.18 17.69 5.09
N LEU A 203 8.09 16.86 6.11
CA LEU A 203 7.38 17.18 7.34
C LEU A 203 8.40 17.43 8.43
N ASP A 204 8.37 18.61 9.02
CA ASP A 204 9.26 18.99 10.11
C ASP A 204 8.89 18.32 11.45
N ALA A 205 9.59 18.64 12.53
CA ALA A 205 9.34 18.07 13.86
C ALA A 205 7.95 18.39 14.43
N THR A 206 7.25 19.39 13.88
CA THR A 206 5.88 19.79 14.28
C THR A 206 4.80 19.22 13.36
N GLY A 207 5.19 18.55 12.26
CA GLY A 207 4.25 18.11 11.22
C GLY A 207 3.86 19.23 10.24
N THR A 208 4.64 20.31 10.18
CA THR A 208 4.46 21.37 9.20
C THR A 208 5.09 20.96 7.86
N PRO A 209 4.37 21.08 6.73
CA PRO A 209 4.87 20.69 5.43
C PRO A 209 5.76 21.77 4.79
N PHE A 210 6.81 21.32 4.10
CA PHE A 210 7.71 22.14 3.32
C PHE A 210 8.02 21.47 1.99
N GLN A 211 8.16 22.26 0.93
CA GLN A 211 8.81 21.80 -0.29
C GLN A 211 10.29 22.19 -0.25
N MET A 212 11.16 21.24 -0.58
CA MET A 212 12.59 21.45 -0.76
C MET A 212 13.03 20.98 -2.15
N LYS A 213 13.75 21.83 -2.88
CA LYS A 213 14.32 21.53 -4.20
C LYS A 213 15.74 22.09 -4.31
N GLN A 214 16.48 21.65 -5.33
CA GLN A 214 17.69 22.34 -5.78
C GLN A 214 17.40 23.01 -7.12
N LEU A 215 17.73 24.29 -7.24
CA LEU A 215 17.60 25.06 -8.49
C LEU A 215 18.93 25.71 -8.82
N CYS A 216 19.56 25.27 -9.90
CA CYS A 216 20.89 25.70 -10.35
C CYS A 216 21.92 25.67 -9.21
N GLY A 217 21.96 24.56 -8.46
CA GLY A 217 22.86 24.35 -7.31
C GLY A 217 22.48 25.10 -6.03
N ARG A 218 21.39 25.88 -6.05
CA ARG A 218 20.91 26.67 -4.89
C ARG A 218 19.72 25.99 -4.21
N PRO A 219 19.64 26.07 -2.87
CA PRO A 219 18.49 25.57 -2.14
C PRO A 219 17.25 26.41 -2.43
N PHE A 220 16.15 25.74 -2.75
CA PHE A 220 14.82 26.29 -2.72
C PHE A 220 14.06 25.59 -1.59
N VAL A 221 13.55 26.37 -0.63
CA VAL A 221 12.72 25.86 0.47
C VAL A 221 11.51 26.76 0.60
N ARG A 222 10.32 26.17 0.58
CA ARG A 222 9.04 26.86 0.78
C ARG A 222 8.24 26.17 1.86
N ARG A 223 7.84 26.93 2.86
CA ARG A 223 6.85 26.50 3.84
C ARG A 223 5.48 26.45 3.17
N ILE A 224 4.74 25.40 3.44
CA ILE A 224 3.35 25.23 2.98
C ILE A 224 2.45 25.56 4.17
N GLU A 225 1.45 26.39 3.92
CA GLU A 225 0.50 26.78 4.96
C GLU A 225 -0.35 25.56 5.36
N ARG A 226 -0.53 25.40 6.66
CA ARG A 226 -1.23 24.27 7.29
C ARG A 226 -2.35 24.85 8.14
N PRO A 227 -3.59 24.32 8.07
CA PRO A 227 -4.62 24.66 9.03
C PRO A 227 -4.19 24.30 10.45
N ASP A 228 -4.41 25.19 11.42
CA ASP A 228 -3.96 24.99 12.81
C ASP A 228 -4.50 23.69 13.42
N SER A 229 -5.69 23.25 13.00
CA SER A 229 -6.39 22.06 13.47
C SER A 229 -5.80 20.72 13.00
N VAL A 230 -4.89 20.72 12.03
CA VAL A 230 -4.45 19.51 11.29
C VAL A 230 -2.96 19.31 11.41
N THR A 231 -2.47 18.18 11.94
CA THR A 231 -1.03 17.88 11.94
C THR A 231 -0.71 16.80 10.91
N PHE A 232 0.18 17.08 9.97
CA PHE A 232 0.55 16.09 8.96
C PHE A 232 1.52 15.04 9.50
N THR A 233 1.27 13.79 9.14
CA THR A 233 2.05 12.61 9.55
C THR A 233 2.63 11.84 8.36
N HIS A 234 2.02 12.03 7.18
CA HIS A 234 2.40 11.42 5.92
C HIS A 234 2.50 12.47 4.81
N ALA A 235 3.44 12.28 3.89
CA ALA A 235 3.62 13.13 2.73
C ALA A 235 4.05 12.28 1.53
N PHE A 236 3.56 12.65 0.35
CA PHE A 236 3.85 11.97 -0.91
C PHE A 236 4.01 13.04 -1.98
N VAL A 237 5.19 13.12 -2.59
CA VAL A 237 5.40 14.00 -3.74
C VAL A 237 4.88 13.31 -5.01
N THR A 238 4.24 14.07 -5.89
CA THR A 238 3.76 13.61 -7.19
C THR A 238 4.45 14.36 -8.30
N GLU A 239 4.61 13.69 -9.45
CA GLU A 239 5.25 14.25 -10.65
C GLU A 239 4.42 13.87 -11.89
N PHE A 240 3.10 14.03 -11.80
CA PHE A 240 2.15 13.71 -12.87
C PHE A 240 2.28 14.65 -14.07
N PRO A 241 1.96 14.20 -15.30
CA PRO A 241 2.23 14.96 -16.53
C PRO A 241 1.57 16.36 -16.58
N ASP A 242 0.37 16.51 -16.02
CA ASP A 242 -0.36 17.78 -15.93
C ASP A 242 0.29 18.85 -15.04
N LYS A 243 1.22 18.43 -14.15
CA LYS A 243 1.90 19.29 -13.17
C LYS A 243 0.97 20.00 -12.18
N ARG A 244 -0.31 19.62 -12.11
CA ARG A 244 -1.29 20.26 -11.24
C ARG A 244 -1.04 19.90 -9.78
N LEU A 245 -0.82 18.62 -9.52
CA LEU A 245 -0.59 18.12 -8.16
C LEU A 245 0.88 18.10 -7.81
N LEU A 246 1.22 18.80 -6.73
CA LEU A 246 2.51 18.71 -6.07
C LEU A 246 2.61 17.45 -5.21
N GLY A 247 1.51 17.04 -4.58
CA GLY A 247 1.50 15.82 -3.78
C GLY A 247 0.23 15.56 -3.00
N PHE A 248 0.30 14.56 -2.13
CA PHE A 248 -0.71 14.25 -1.13
C PHE A 248 -0.13 14.33 0.27
N LEU A 249 -0.91 14.82 1.23
CA LEU A 249 -0.57 14.87 2.64
C LEU A 249 -1.61 14.07 3.44
N GLY A 250 -1.15 13.26 4.39
CA GLY A 250 -2.00 12.53 5.32
C GLY A 250 -1.85 13.10 6.73
N ASP A 251 -2.96 13.40 7.39
CA ASP A 251 -2.97 13.97 8.74
C ASP A 251 -3.04 12.93 9.86
N ASP A 252 -3.02 13.39 11.10
CA ASP A 252 -3.07 12.57 12.31
C ASP A 252 -4.46 12.02 12.63
N ARG A 253 -5.50 12.52 11.95
CA ARG A 253 -6.90 12.07 12.08
C ARG A 253 -7.32 11.16 10.93
N GLY A 254 -6.42 10.84 10.01
CA GLY A 254 -6.69 10.01 8.83
C GLY A 254 -7.24 10.77 7.63
N GLY A 255 -7.30 12.10 7.67
CA GLY A 255 -7.66 12.93 6.53
C GLY A 255 -6.56 12.93 5.47
N ILE A 256 -6.98 12.89 4.21
CA ILE A 256 -6.08 12.96 3.04
C ILE A 256 -6.32 14.28 2.33
N HIS A 257 -5.23 15.00 2.05
CA HIS A 257 -5.27 16.32 1.45
C HIS A 257 -4.49 16.32 0.14
N ALA A 258 -5.10 16.83 -0.92
CA ALA A 258 -4.43 17.13 -2.18
C ALA A 258 -3.71 18.47 -2.07
N LEU A 259 -2.44 18.49 -2.46
CA LEU A 259 -1.60 19.69 -2.49
C LEU A 259 -1.32 20.04 -3.95
N GLU A 260 -1.83 21.19 -4.39
CA GLU A 260 -1.59 21.69 -5.75
C GLU A 260 -0.24 22.41 -5.88
N ALA A 261 0.20 22.62 -7.12
CA ALA A 261 1.45 23.30 -7.45
C ALA A 261 1.47 24.78 -7.02
N ASP A 262 0.30 25.41 -6.87
CA ASP A 262 0.13 26.75 -6.30
C ASP A 262 0.14 26.77 -4.76
N TYR A 263 0.33 25.59 -4.15
CA TYR A 263 0.33 25.33 -2.70
C TYR A 263 -1.03 25.48 -2.03
N SER A 264 -2.13 25.51 -2.80
CA SER A 264 -3.46 25.32 -2.24
C SER A 264 -3.63 23.88 -1.73
N LEU A 265 -4.34 23.76 -0.61
CA LEU A 265 -4.51 22.51 0.11
C LEU A 265 -5.99 22.19 0.21
N HIS A 266 -6.39 21.04 -0.32
CA HIS A 266 -7.78 20.61 -0.39
C HIS A 266 -7.96 19.29 0.35
N CYS A 267 -8.78 19.29 1.41
CA CYS A 267 -9.12 18.06 2.11
C CYS A 267 -10.07 17.24 1.24
N LEU A 268 -9.66 16.02 0.90
CA LEU A 268 -10.51 15.12 0.13
C LEU A 268 -11.67 14.64 1.02
N PRO A 269 -12.88 14.45 0.47
CA PRO A 269 -14.05 14.02 1.20
C PRO A 269 -14.03 12.51 1.44
N LEU A 270 -12.90 12.01 1.95
CA LEU A 270 -12.71 10.61 2.31
C LEU A 270 -13.03 10.41 3.79
N HIS A 271 -13.55 9.23 4.11
CA HIS A 271 -13.53 8.76 5.49
C HIS A 271 -12.09 8.67 6.02
N PRO A 272 -11.88 8.81 7.35
CA PRO A 272 -10.56 8.66 7.96
C PRO A 272 -9.85 7.37 7.53
N VAL A 273 -8.67 7.51 6.92
CA VAL A 273 -7.85 6.40 6.41
C VAL A 273 -6.61 6.21 7.30
N ASP A 274 -6.43 5.02 7.85
CA ASP A 274 -5.17 4.65 8.51
C ASP A 274 -4.19 4.10 7.46
N LEU A 275 -3.38 4.99 6.86
CA LEU A 275 -2.40 4.63 5.83
C LEU A 275 -1.37 3.56 6.27
N ARG A 276 -1.22 3.29 7.58
CA ARG A 276 -0.34 2.21 8.07
C ARG A 276 -1.01 0.84 8.09
N ARG A 277 -2.32 0.77 7.91
CA ARG A 277 -3.12 -0.46 7.94
C ARG A 277 -3.93 -0.68 6.67
N GLU A 278 -4.37 0.41 6.06
CA GLU A 278 -5.23 0.45 4.89
C GLU A 278 -4.43 0.92 3.68
N ARG A 279 -4.75 0.35 2.53
CA ARG A 279 -4.19 0.75 1.24
C ARG A 279 -5.08 1.83 0.65
N LEU A 280 -4.47 2.89 0.14
CA LEU A 280 -5.17 3.94 -0.60
C LEU A 280 -4.64 3.96 -2.04
N ILE A 281 -5.56 3.86 -3.00
CA ILE A 281 -5.29 4.07 -4.42
C ILE A 281 -6.17 5.23 -4.86
N VAL A 282 -5.61 6.20 -5.59
CA VAL A 282 -6.41 7.26 -6.21
C VAL A 282 -6.13 7.21 -7.70
N VAL A 283 -7.15 6.85 -8.47
CA VAL A 283 -7.14 6.90 -9.94
C VAL A 283 -7.88 8.15 -10.33
N GLY A 284 -7.23 9.10 -10.99
CA GLY A 284 -7.82 10.39 -11.30
C GLY A 284 -7.66 10.78 -12.76
N ASP A 285 -8.63 11.55 -13.24
CA ASP A 285 -8.60 12.28 -14.51
C ASP A 285 -9.06 13.74 -14.31
N CYS A 286 -9.24 14.47 -15.41
CA CYS A 286 -9.67 15.88 -15.40
C CYS A 286 -11.13 16.11 -14.96
N PHE A 287 -11.96 15.06 -14.88
CA PHE A 287 -13.36 15.12 -14.46
C PHE A 287 -13.56 14.61 -13.03
N TYR A 288 -13.16 13.36 -12.76
CA TYR A 288 -13.40 12.70 -11.48
C TYR A 288 -12.21 11.85 -11.05
N TRP A 289 -12.07 11.71 -9.74
CA TRP A 289 -11.12 10.81 -9.11
C TRP A 289 -11.86 9.71 -8.37
N THR A 290 -11.39 8.48 -8.52
CA THR A 290 -11.84 7.35 -7.72
C THR A 290 -10.78 7.02 -6.67
N ALA A 291 -11.09 7.31 -5.42
CA ALA A 291 -10.30 6.91 -4.26
C ALA A 291 -10.77 5.54 -3.77
N ILE A 292 -9.89 4.55 -3.83
CA ILE A 292 -10.11 3.17 -3.41
C ILE A 292 -9.37 2.99 -2.09
N THR A 293 -10.11 2.84 -1.00
CA THR A 293 -9.57 2.52 0.32
C THR A 293 -9.84 1.06 0.63
N GLU A 294 -8.77 0.29 0.83
CA GLU A 294 -8.87 -1.15 1.03
C GLU A 294 -8.25 -1.59 2.36
N ARG A 295 -8.95 -2.51 3.01
CA ARG A 295 -8.43 -3.32 4.12
C ARG A 295 -8.81 -4.77 3.88
N GLN A 296 -8.29 -5.68 4.71
CA GLN A 296 -8.56 -7.11 4.54
C GLN A 296 -10.07 -7.40 4.57
N GLY A 297 -10.62 -7.81 3.42
CA GLY A 297 -12.04 -8.16 3.27
C GLY A 297 -12.99 -6.96 3.15
N PHE A 298 -12.50 -5.75 2.90
CA PHE A 298 -13.34 -4.56 2.75
C PHE A 298 -12.71 -3.56 1.79
N GLU A 299 -13.55 -2.98 0.95
CA GLU A 299 -13.20 -1.92 0.01
C GLU A 299 -14.23 -0.80 0.11
N ARG A 300 -13.74 0.42 0.07
CA ARG A 300 -14.56 1.63 -0.06
C ARG A 300 -14.07 2.41 -1.27
N LEU A 301 -15.03 2.75 -2.13
CA LEU A 301 -14.84 3.59 -3.30
C LEU A 301 -15.47 4.95 -3.00
N THR A 302 -14.69 6.01 -3.16
CA THR A 302 -15.17 7.38 -3.06
C THR A 302 -14.84 8.11 -4.35
N ALA A 303 -15.86 8.58 -5.05
CA ALA A 303 -15.73 9.42 -6.24
C ALA A 303 -15.66 10.90 -5.82
N VAL A 304 -14.67 11.61 -6.32
CA VAL A 304 -14.38 13.01 -5.98
C VAL A 304 -14.34 13.82 -7.28
N ASN A 305 -15.01 14.96 -7.33
CA ASN A 305 -14.92 15.85 -8.48
C ASN A 305 -13.51 16.46 -8.55
N ALA A 306 -12.87 16.38 -9.73
CA ALA A 306 -11.48 16.77 -9.90
C ALA A 306 -11.25 18.29 -9.83
N ARG A 307 -12.30 19.13 -9.86
CA ARG A 307 -12.18 20.60 -9.93
C ARG A 307 -12.36 21.28 -8.59
N ASP A 308 -13.33 20.84 -7.81
CA ASP A 308 -13.69 21.44 -6.52
C ASP A 308 -13.49 20.48 -5.33
N TYR A 309 -13.03 19.26 -5.60
CA TYR A 309 -12.80 18.22 -4.60
C TYR A 309 -14.08 17.82 -3.83
N SER A 310 -15.27 18.07 -4.39
CA SER A 310 -16.53 17.67 -3.76
C SER A 310 -16.77 16.18 -3.88
N LEU A 311 -17.56 15.63 -2.95
CA LEU A 311 -18.03 14.25 -3.01
C LEU A 311 -19.01 14.09 -4.17
N ALA A 312 -18.76 13.11 -5.05
CA ALA A 312 -19.66 12.76 -6.16
C ALA A 312 -20.49 11.51 -5.83
N ALA A 313 -19.86 10.45 -5.35
CA ALA A 313 -20.51 9.19 -4.99
C ALA A 313 -19.65 8.37 -4.03
N GLU A 314 -20.27 7.44 -3.31
CA GLU A 314 -19.58 6.47 -2.46
C GLU A 314 -20.19 5.08 -2.60
N HIS A 315 -19.34 4.07 -2.47
CA HIS A 315 -19.76 2.67 -2.48
C HIS A 315 -18.87 1.86 -1.53
N GLU A 316 -19.47 0.93 -0.80
CA GLU A 316 -18.75 0.04 0.12
C GLU A 316 -19.05 -1.41 -0.22
N THR A 317 -17.99 -2.21 -0.28
CA THR A 317 -18.05 -3.63 -0.59
C THR A 317 -17.33 -4.42 0.49
N ASP A 318 -18.07 -5.29 1.17
CA ASP A 318 -17.51 -6.30 2.06
C ASP A 318 -17.21 -7.58 1.26
N PHE A 319 -15.95 -8.02 1.30
CA PHE A 319 -15.53 -9.29 0.73
C PHE A 319 -15.45 -10.34 1.83
N PRO A 320 -16.45 -11.23 1.95
CA PRO A 320 -16.43 -12.24 2.99
C PRO A 320 -15.24 -13.18 2.80
N ALA A 321 -14.67 -13.63 3.92
CA ALA A 321 -13.56 -14.58 3.89
C ALA A 321 -13.96 -15.84 3.10
N PRO A 322 -13.13 -16.31 2.16
CA PRO A 322 -13.46 -17.45 1.32
C PRO A 322 -13.68 -18.72 2.17
N LYS A 323 -14.50 -19.65 1.65
CA LYS A 323 -14.91 -20.86 2.38
C LYS A 323 -13.72 -21.70 2.89
N TRP A 324 -12.63 -21.75 2.14
CA TRP A 324 -11.42 -22.45 2.56
C TRP A 324 -10.80 -21.80 3.81
N GLU A 325 -10.78 -20.47 3.91
CA GLU A 325 -10.23 -19.77 5.07
C GLU A 325 -11.11 -19.98 6.32
N GLN A 326 -12.42 -20.08 6.14
CA GLN A 326 -13.34 -20.45 7.22
C GLN A 326 -13.11 -21.89 7.70
N THR A 327 -12.98 -22.83 6.77
CA THR A 327 -12.77 -24.26 7.06
C THR A 327 -11.41 -24.52 7.71
N ARG A 328 -10.38 -23.77 7.31
CA ARG A 328 -9.03 -23.79 7.89
C ARG A 328 -9.03 -23.64 9.41
N LYS A 329 -9.94 -22.83 9.97
CA LYS A 329 -10.05 -22.56 11.41
C LYS A 329 -10.35 -23.82 12.23
N TYR A 330 -10.95 -24.85 11.64
CA TYR A 330 -11.21 -26.13 12.30
C TYR A 330 -10.03 -27.10 12.24
N LEU A 331 -9.12 -26.92 11.28
CA LEU A 331 -8.01 -27.84 11.02
C LEU A 331 -6.73 -27.44 11.76
N PHE A 332 -6.49 -26.14 11.89
CA PHE A 332 -5.21 -25.60 12.31
C PHE A 332 -5.37 -24.65 13.51
N PRO A 333 -4.65 -24.87 14.62
CA PRO A 333 -4.78 -24.04 15.82
C PRO A 333 -4.18 -22.64 15.66
N PHE A 334 -3.17 -22.48 14.81
CA PHE A 334 -2.54 -21.20 14.47
C PHE A 334 -1.72 -21.34 13.18
N ARG A 335 -1.24 -20.24 12.63
CA ARG A 335 -0.34 -20.22 11.46
C ARG A 335 0.99 -19.58 11.83
N LEU A 336 2.09 -20.20 11.44
CA LEU A 336 3.39 -19.53 11.43
C LEU A 336 3.59 -18.86 10.07
N VAL A 337 3.84 -17.55 10.04
CA VAL A 337 4.06 -16.76 8.83
C VAL A 337 5.28 -15.87 8.99
N PHE A 338 6.02 -15.65 7.91
CA PHE A 338 7.25 -14.85 7.91
C PHE A 338 7.09 -13.48 7.25
N THR A 339 6.03 -13.28 6.46
CA THR A 339 5.72 -12.06 5.73
C THR A 339 4.34 -11.53 6.10
N ALA A 340 4.08 -10.26 5.84
CA ALA A 340 2.79 -9.62 6.04
C ALA A 340 2.57 -8.56 4.94
N SER A 341 1.33 -8.33 4.54
CA SER A 341 0.98 -7.23 3.61
C SER A 341 1.19 -5.85 4.23
N SER A 342 1.22 -5.77 5.57
CA SER A 342 1.35 -4.52 6.31
C SER A 342 2.77 -3.97 6.39
N ASP A 343 3.81 -4.76 6.09
CA ASP A 343 5.21 -4.38 6.26
C ASP A 343 6.15 -5.17 5.33
N LYS A 344 7.43 -4.78 5.25
CA LYS A 344 8.45 -5.50 4.46
C LYS A 344 9.45 -6.29 5.34
N TYR A 345 9.09 -6.62 6.58
CA TYR A 345 9.95 -7.38 7.49
C TYR A 345 9.74 -8.89 7.35
N ILE A 346 10.86 -9.62 7.29
CA ILE A 346 10.91 -11.08 7.40
C ILE A 346 11.16 -11.46 8.85
N LYS A 347 10.13 -11.90 9.57
CA LYS A 347 10.24 -12.37 10.96
C LYS A 347 9.12 -13.37 11.29
N PRO A 348 9.37 -14.37 12.16
CA PRO A 348 8.34 -15.34 12.54
C PRO A 348 7.19 -14.62 13.26
N ARG A 349 5.97 -14.87 12.81
CA ARG A 349 4.73 -14.33 13.39
C ARG A 349 3.74 -15.48 13.53
N LEU A 350 3.18 -15.63 14.73
CA LEU A 350 2.04 -16.51 14.94
C LEU A 350 0.76 -15.71 14.68
N ARG A 351 -0.09 -16.21 13.77
CA ARG A 351 -1.34 -15.57 13.37
C ARG A 351 -2.50 -16.55 13.39
N ASP A 352 -3.71 -16.00 13.35
CA ASP A 352 -4.97 -16.73 13.19
C ASP A 352 -5.16 -17.87 14.20
N PHE A 353 -4.95 -17.56 15.47
CA PHE A 353 -5.27 -18.48 16.54
C PHE A 353 -6.74 -18.85 16.47
N SER A 354 -7.02 -20.16 16.43
CA SER A 354 -8.38 -20.68 16.31
C SER A 354 -8.70 -21.65 17.43
N TYR A 355 -9.65 -21.27 18.27
CA TYR A 355 -10.21 -22.15 19.30
C TYR A 355 -11.06 -23.28 18.69
N LEU A 356 -11.56 -23.11 17.47
CA LEU A 356 -12.37 -24.12 16.79
C LEU A 356 -11.55 -25.39 16.46
N ALA A 357 -10.24 -25.24 16.27
CA ALA A 357 -9.33 -26.37 16.07
C ALA A 357 -9.22 -27.26 17.32
N LEU A 358 -9.62 -26.80 18.51
CA LEU A 358 -9.60 -27.61 19.72
C LEU A 358 -10.47 -28.86 19.61
N GLY A 359 -11.59 -28.81 18.86
CA GLY A 359 -12.44 -29.98 18.63
C GLY A 359 -11.70 -31.09 17.88
N LEU A 360 -10.93 -30.75 16.85
CA LEU A 360 -10.08 -31.71 16.16
C LEU A 360 -8.90 -32.15 17.05
N ASN A 361 -8.25 -31.20 17.73
CA ASN A 361 -7.09 -31.50 18.56
C ASN A 361 -7.42 -32.45 19.71
N THR A 362 -8.60 -32.35 20.32
CA THR A 362 -9.05 -33.28 21.37
C THR A 362 -9.24 -34.69 20.82
N LEU A 363 -9.85 -34.85 19.64
CA LEU A 363 -9.99 -36.14 18.96
C LEU A 363 -8.61 -36.74 18.62
N LEU A 364 -7.69 -35.94 18.09
CA LEU A 364 -6.32 -36.37 17.78
C LEU A 364 -5.55 -36.77 19.05
N ALA A 365 -5.69 -36.01 20.14
CA ALA A 365 -5.06 -36.32 21.42
C ALA A 365 -5.64 -37.61 22.05
N ALA A 366 -6.95 -37.83 21.96
CA ALA A 366 -7.62 -39.05 22.42
C ALA A 366 -7.17 -40.26 21.59
N GLY A 367 -7.15 -40.15 20.26
CA GLY A 367 -6.64 -41.19 19.36
C GLY A 367 -5.18 -41.54 19.65
N TRP A 368 -4.34 -40.54 19.91
CA TRP A 368 -2.96 -40.75 20.33
C TRP A 368 -2.86 -41.46 21.69
N ALA A 369 -3.68 -41.07 22.66
CA ALA A 369 -3.70 -41.69 23.99
C ALA A 369 -4.08 -43.17 23.92
N VAL A 370 -5.04 -43.54 23.05
CA VAL A 370 -5.43 -44.92 22.75
C VAL A 370 -4.29 -45.67 22.05
N TYR A 371 -3.69 -45.11 21.00
CA TYR A 371 -2.57 -45.72 20.27
C TYR A 371 -1.35 -45.98 21.17
N SER A 372 -1.05 -45.03 22.07
CA SER A 372 0.08 -45.08 22.98
C SER A 372 -0.19 -45.83 24.29
N MET A 373 -1.32 -46.53 24.44
CA MET A 373 -1.68 -47.26 25.67
C MET A 373 -0.61 -48.26 26.14
N LYS A 374 0.20 -48.80 25.21
CA LYS A 374 1.31 -49.71 25.52
C LYS A 374 2.61 -49.01 25.95
N LYS A 375 2.76 -47.69 25.74
CA LYS A 375 3.97 -46.90 26.04
C LYS A 375 3.67 -45.91 27.19
N ARG A 376 4.12 -46.22 28.43
CA ARG A 376 3.79 -45.42 29.63
C ARG A 376 4.51 -44.06 29.75
N ARG A 377 5.68 -43.89 29.12
CA ARG A 377 6.55 -42.74 29.39
C ARG A 377 6.14 -41.51 28.54
N CYS A 378 5.93 -40.37 29.20
CA CYS A 378 5.60 -39.07 28.59
C CYS A 378 4.27 -38.98 27.80
N ARG A 379 3.34 -39.93 27.99
CA ARG A 379 2.04 -39.98 27.30
C ARG A 379 1.20 -38.72 27.51
N THR A 380 1.07 -38.29 28.77
CA THR A 380 0.26 -37.13 29.15
C THR A 380 0.81 -35.83 28.57
N ILE A 381 2.13 -35.65 28.61
CA ILE A 381 2.82 -34.48 28.06
C ILE A 381 2.65 -34.42 26.54
N ARG A 382 2.78 -35.55 25.83
CA ARG A 382 2.59 -35.61 24.37
C ARG A 382 1.13 -35.37 23.98
N ALA A 383 0.16 -35.95 24.71
CA ALA A 383 -1.26 -35.71 24.48
C ALA A 383 -1.65 -34.23 24.72
N LEU A 384 -1.11 -33.61 25.78
CA LEU A 384 -1.30 -32.19 26.04
C LEU A 384 -0.65 -31.33 24.94
N GLY A 385 0.52 -31.73 24.45
CA GLY A 385 1.17 -31.08 23.30
C GLY A 385 0.31 -31.16 22.03
N ILE A 386 -0.34 -32.29 21.77
CA ILE A 386 -1.27 -32.45 20.63
C ILE A 386 -2.54 -31.62 20.82
N LEU A 387 -3.01 -31.44 22.05
CA LEU A 387 -4.14 -30.54 22.33
C LEU A 387 -3.86 -29.10 21.88
N VAL A 388 -2.62 -28.62 22.13
CA VAL A 388 -2.21 -27.24 21.85
C VAL A 388 -1.74 -27.05 20.40
N LEU A 389 -0.87 -27.95 19.93
CA LEU A 389 -0.23 -27.86 18.60
C LEU A 389 -1.00 -28.62 17.51
N GLY A 390 -1.99 -29.43 17.89
CA GLY A 390 -2.84 -30.17 16.96
C GLY A 390 -2.06 -31.13 16.07
N ILE A 391 -2.47 -31.13 14.79
CA ILE A 391 -1.87 -31.95 13.74
C ILE A 391 -0.36 -31.68 13.57
N TYR A 392 0.12 -30.48 13.93
CA TYR A 392 1.53 -30.11 13.82
C TYR A 392 2.45 -30.99 14.68
N LEU A 393 1.98 -31.39 15.87
CA LEU A 393 2.78 -32.26 16.75
C LEU A 393 2.49 -33.75 16.52
N LEU A 394 1.28 -34.10 16.08
CA LEU A 394 0.90 -35.49 15.84
C LEU A 394 1.76 -36.15 14.74
N ILE A 395 1.95 -35.47 13.60
CA ILE A 395 2.69 -36.03 12.45
C ILE A 395 4.14 -36.38 12.83
N PRO A 396 4.94 -35.46 13.41
CA PRO A 396 6.31 -35.79 13.81
C PRO A 396 6.37 -36.88 14.90
N LEU A 397 5.41 -36.91 15.83
CA LEU A 397 5.35 -37.96 16.84
C LEU A 397 5.09 -39.35 16.24
N LEU A 398 4.20 -39.46 15.25
CA LEU A 398 3.96 -40.72 14.54
C LEU A 398 5.18 -41.21 13.76
N LEU A 399 5.95 -40.30 13.16
CA LEU A 399 7.15 -40.63 12.38
C LEU A 399 8.32 -41.04 13.28
N THR A 400 8.44 -40.44 14.47
CA THR A 400 9.57 -40.70 15.39
C THR A 400 9.32 -41.81 16.40
N ASP A 401 8.06 -42.18 16.67
CA ASP A 401 7.70 -43.31 17.55
C ASP A 401 7.57 -44.66 16.80
N ARG A 402 7.76 -44.68 15.46
CA ARG A 402 7.87 -45.89 14.64
C ARG A 402 9.24 -46.58 14.72
N GLU A 403 10.22 -45.91 15.34
CA GLU A 403 11.45 -46.51 15.89
C GLU A 403 11.30 -46.78 17.39
#